data_AF-A0A1X3D0D8-F1
#
_entry.id   AF-A0A1X3D0D8-F1
#
_cell.length_a   1.000
_cell.length_b   1.000
_cell.length_c   1.000
_cell.angle_alpha   90.00
_cell.angle_beta   90.00
_cell.angle_gamma   90.00
#
_symmetry.space_group_name_H-M   'P 1'
#
loop_
_entity.id
_entity.type
_entity.pdbx_description
1 polymer ?
#
loop_
_entity_poly.entity_id
_entity_poly.type
_entity_poly.pdbx_seq_one_letter_code
_entity_poly.pdbx_strand_id
1 'polypeptide(L)'
;MPKSAIPLLFLLISLNAHAFEQERLERACRIEQGSLLKDRNGTPSCDELKRFHAKKSIKSAKSNNHSAKTPKAPKPKKIANGEGAGYRWNPYEGRFCQHDAKGFAQSCY
;
A
#
# COMPACT_ATOMS: atom_id res chain seq x y z
N MET A 1 41.11 12.45 -29.06
CA MET A 1 39.99 13.35 -28.68
C MET A 1 38.81 12.51 -28.20
N PRO A 2 38.57 12.33 -26.89
CA PRO A 2 37.36 11.68 -26.41
C PRO A 2 36.25 12.72 -26.17
N LYS A 3 35.39 12.92 -27.17
CA LYS A 3 34.19 13.77 -27.08
C LYS A 3 32.97 12.88 -26.80
N SER A 4 32.80 12.39 -25.57
CA SER A 4 31.52 11.85 -25.04
C SER A 4 31.73 11.02 -23.77
N ALA A 5 32.15 11.64 -22.67
CA ALA A 5 32.20 10.98 -21.35
C ALA A 5 31.41 11.74 -20.27
N ILE A 6 30.65 12.76 -20.65
CA ILE A 6 30.04 13.72 -19.72
C ILE A 6 28.58 13.38 -19.30
N PRO A 7 27.75 12.60 -20.02
CA PRO A 7 26.34 12.49 -19.63
C PRO A 7 26.10 11.53 -18.43
N LEU A 8 27.08 10.66 -18.10
CA LEU A 8 26.92 9.65 -17.05
C LEU A 8 27.14 10.18 -15.63
N LEU A 9 27.88 11.27 -15.45
CA LEU A 9 28.19 11.80 -14.12
C LEU A 9 26.98 12.51 -13.48
N PHE A 10 26.10 13.11 -14.29
CA PHE A 10 24.90 13.80 -13.80
C PHE A 10 23.82 12.86 -13.26
N LEU A 11 23.72 11.63 -13.76
CA LEU A 11 22.72 10.65 -13.32
C LEU A 11 22.96 10.13 -11.89
N LEU A 12 24.22 10.10 -11.44
CA LEU A 12 24.58 9.59 -10.10
C LEU A 12 24.27 10.59 -8.98
N ILE A 13 24.25 11.89 -9.27
CA ILE A 13 24.04 12.94 -8.25
C ILE A 13 22.58 12.95 -7.78
N SER A 14 21.62 12.66 -8.66
CA SER A 14 20.19 12.72 -8.33
C SER A 14 19.71 11.63 -7.37
N LEU A 15 20.41 10.48 -7.28
CA LEU A 15 20.02 9.41 -6.34
C LEU A 15 20.41 9.74 -4.88
N ASN A 16 21.54 10.42 -4.66
CA ASN A 16 22.03 10.74 -3.31
C ASN A 16 21.26 11.87 -2.63
N ALA A 17 20.70 12.81 -3.40
CA ALA A 17 19.86 13.86 -2.85
C ALA A 17 18.65 13.29 -2.08
N HIS A 18 18.10 12.16 -2.53
CA HIS A 18 16.94 11.55 -1.90
C HIS A 18 17.27 10.81 -0.59
N ALA A 19 18.47 10.23 -0.49
CA ALA A 19 18.95 9.60 0.74
C ALA A 19 19.28 10.65 1.82
N PHE A 20 19.87 11.77 1.40
CA PHE A 20 20.22 12.86 2.31
C PHE A 20 18.99 13.56 2.93
N GLU A 21 17.96 13.82 2.12
CA GLU A 21 16.73 14.44 2.63
C GLU A 21 16.01 13.56 3.66
N GLN A 22 16.08 12.23 3.50
CA GLN A 22 15.51 11.30 4.47
C GLN A 22 16.23 11.38 5.83
N GLU A 23 17.57 11.35 5.83
CA GLU A 23 18.37 11.47 7.06
C GLU A 23 18.14 12.81 7.76
N ARG A 24 18.03 13.89 6.98
CA ARG A 24 17.73 15.23 7.51
C ARG A 24 16.36 15.26 8.19
N LEU A 25 15.32 14.68 7.58
CA LEU A 25 13.98 14.60 8.18
C LEU A 25 13.97 13.73 9.45
N GLU A 26 14.67 12.60 9.46
CA GLU A 26 14.78 11.73 10.64
C GLU A 26 15.42 12.43 11.83
N ARG A 27 16.50 13.19 11.59
CA ARG A 27 17.15 13.98 12.64
C ARG A 27 16.25 15.10 13.17
N ALA A 28 15.54 15.81 12.28
CA ALA A 28 14.58 16.85 12.68
C ALA A 28 13.45 16.26 13.54
N CYS A 29 12.91 15.10 13.14
CA CYS A 29 11.86 14.40 13.88
C CYS A 29 12.31 14.02 15.30
N ARG A 30 13.54 13.54 15.49
CA ARG A 30 14.05 13.24 16.84
C ARG A 30 14.13 14.47 17.73
N ILE A 31 14.52 15.62 17.17
CA ILE A 31 14.61 16.88 17.92
C ILE A 31 13.22 17.34 18.34
N GLU A 32 12.25 17.30 17.42
CA GLU A 32 10.86 17.67 17.71
C GLU A 32 10.21 16.74 18.74
N GLN A 33 10.52 15.44 18.71
CA GLN A 33 10.03 14.49 19.70
C GLN A 33 10.52 14.79 21.13
N GLY A 34 11.72 15.34 21.25
CA GLY A 34 12.30 15.78 22.53
C GLY A 34 11.91 17.21 22.93
N SER A 35 11.15 17.93 22.11
CA SER A 35 10.72 19.30 22.41
C SER A 35 9.62 19.30 23.48
N LEU A 36 9.76 20.18 24.47
CA LEU A 36 8.74 20.39 25.51
C LEU A 36 7.40 20.86 24.93
N LEU A 37 7.41 21.52 23.77
CA LEU A 37 6.21 22.05 23.11
C LEU A 37 5.57 21.07 22.12
N LYS A 38 6.00 19.81 22.10
CA LYS A 38 5.49 18.80 21.18
C LYS A 38 3.96 18.68 21.21
N ASP A 39 3.37 18.71 22.39
CA ASP A 39 1.92 18.52 22.54
C ASP A 39 1.11 19.73 22.03
N ARG A 40 1.76 20.90 21.90
CA ARG A 40 1.12 22.14 21.43
C ARG A 40 1.35 22.39 19.94
N ASN A 41 2.57 22.14 19.46
CA ASN A 41 2.98 22.44 18.09
C ASN A 41 3.04 21.20 17.19
N GLY A 42 2.90 20.01 17.76
CA GLY A 42 3.06 18.74 17.06
C GLY A 42 4.50 18.44 16.67
N THR A 43 4.65 17.49 15.75
CA THR A 43 5.93 17.10 15.15
C THR A 43 5.81 17.06 13.62
N PRO A 44 5.74 18.24 12.96
CA PRO A 44 5.49 18.32 11.52
C PRO A 44 6.53 17.55 10.69
N SER A 45 7.79 17.49 11.12
CA SER A 45 8.82 16.73 10.43
C SER A 45 8.62 15.21 10.56
N CYS A 46 8.14 14.74 11.72
CA CYS A 46 7.79 13.33 11.90
C CYS A 46 6.56 12.93 11.08
N ASP A 47 5.57 13.81 10.97
CA ASP A 47 4.39 13.57 10.15
C ASP A 47 4.75 13.48 8.66
N GLU A 48 5.66 14.34 8.20
CA GLU A 48 6.17 14.29 6.84
C GLU A 48 6.99 13.01 6.58
N LEU A 49 7.85 12.61 7.52
CA LEU A 49 8.62 11.36 7.45
C LEU A 49 7.67 10.15 7.34
N LYS A 50 6.62 10.12 8.16
CA LYS A 50 5.59 9.07 8.13
C LYS A 50 4.89 9.00 6.78
N ARG A 51 4.56 10.14 6.17
CA ARG A 51 3.98 10.21 4.81
C ARG A 51 4.96 9.70 3.76
N PHE A 52 6.24 9.99 3.91
CA PHE A 52 7.29 9.53 2.99
C PHE A 52 7.41 8.00 3.00
N HIS A 53 7.47 7.38 4.19
CA HIS A 53 7.48 5.92 4.33
C HIS A 53 6.19 5.28 3.82
N ALA A 54 5.03 5.88 4.08
CA ALA A 54 3.75 5.40 3.57
C ALA A 54 3.66 5.46 2.04
N LYS A 55 4.17 6.52 1.40
CA LYS A 55 4.25 6.59 -0.07
C LYS A 55 5.19 5.53 -0.64
N LYS A 56 6.31 5.23 0.03
CA LYS A 56 7.26 4.20 -0.40
C LYS A 56 6.65 2.80 -0.32
N SER A 57 5.90 2.50 0.75
CA SER A 57 5.19 1.22 0.89
C SER A 57 4.01 1.07 -0.08
N ILE A 58 3.31 2.15 -0.40
CA ILE A 58 2.25 2.13 -1.42
C ILE A 58 2.83 1.95 -2.82
N LYS A 59 3.95 2.60 -3.14
CA LYS A 59 4.65 2.39 -4.44
C LYS A 59 5.21 0.98 -4.58
N SER A 60 5.79 0.40 -3.53
CA SER A 60 6.24 -1.00 -3.56
C SER A 60 5.06 -1.97 -3.67
N ALA A 61 3.93 -1.68 -3.02
CA ALA A 61 2.70 -2.44 -3.21
C ALA A 61 2.13 -2.32 -4.64
N LYS A 62 2.27 -1.16 -5.30
CA LYS A 62 1.76 -0.94 -6.67
C LYS A 62 2.60 -1.65 -7.74
N SER A 63 3.87 -1.94 -7.47
CA SER A 63 4.75 -2.69 -8.38
C SER A 63 4.48 -4.21 -8.41
N ASN A 64 3.80 -4.76 -7.39
CA ASN A 64 3.43 -6.18 -7.34
C ASN A 64 1.94 -6.44 -7.60
N ASN A 65 1.14 -5.40 -7.87
CA ASN A 65 -0.30 -5.51 -8.07
C ASN A 65 -0.68 -5.58 -9.57
N HIS A 66 0.01 -6.43 -10.33
CA HIS A 66 -0.59 -7.12 -11.47
C HIS A 66 -1.03 -8.55 -11.11
N SER A 67 -1.05 -8.90 -9.82
CA SER A 67 -1.72 -10.10 -9.34
C SER A 67 -2.98 -9.70 -8.58
N ALA A 68 -4.11 -10.25 -9.01
CA ALA A 68 -5.45 -9.98 -8.53
C ALA A 68 -5.51 -10.07 -6.99
N LYS A 69 -5.88 -8.95 -6.37
CA LYS A 69 -6.11 -8.83 -4.93
C LYS A 69 -7.40 -9.59 -4.60
N THR A 70 -7.31 -10.90 -4.33
CA THR A 70 -8.40 -11.70 -3.77
C THR A 70 -8.90 -11.03 -2.49
N PRO A 71 -10.16 -10.54 -2.43
CA PRO A 71 -10.68 -9.98 -1.19
C PRO A 71 -10.88 -11.12 -0.19
N LYS A 72 -10.37 -10.95 1.03
CA LYS A 72 -10.65 -11.86 2.15
C LYS A 72 -12.16 -12.04 2.27
N ALA A 73 -12.61 -13.29 2.13
CA ALA A 73 -14.02 -13.68 2.20
C ALA A 73 -14.69 -13.09 3.46
N PRO A 74 -15.68 -12.20 3.32
CA PRO A 74 -16.52 -11.85 4.44
C PRO A 74 -17.47 -13.01 4.74
N LYS A 75 -17.67 -13.26 6.04
CA LYS A 75 -18.65 -14.24 6.54
C LYS A 75 -20.03 -13.90 5.95
N PRO A 76 -20.75 -14.85 5.34
CA PRO A 76 -22.04 -14.57 4.74
C PRO A 76 -23.02 -14.10 5.81
N LYS A 77 -23.80 -13.06 5.46
CA LYS A 77 -25.00 -12.69 6.22
C LYS A 77 -25.90 -13.92 6.27
N LYS A 78 -26.47 -14.23 7.45
CA LYS A 78 -27.46 -15.31 7.58
C LYS A 78 -28.65 -15.00 6.67
N ILE A 79 -28.76 -15.73 5.57
CA ILE A 79 -29.93 -15.70 4.70
C ILE A 79 -30.92 -16.71 5.29
N ALA A 80 -32.11 -16.26 5.66
CA ALA A 80 -33.17 -17.17 6.11
C ALA A 80 -33.71 -17.95 4.91
N ASN A 81 -34.05 -19.22 5.11
CA ASN A 81 -34.85 -20.03 4.18
C ASN A 81 -34.22 -20.41 2.82
N GLY A 82 -32.97 -20.89 2.80
CA GLY A 82 -32.45 -21.64 1.64
C GLY A 82 -32.16 -20.84 0.36
N GLU A 83 -32.47 -19.53 0.33
CA GLU A 83 -32.15 -18.59 -0.75
C GLU A 83 -30.62 -18.37 -0.94
N GLY A 84 -29.81 -18.95 -0.05
CA GLY A 84 -28.36 -19.02 -0.20
C GLY A 84 -27.90 -19.95 -1.33
N ALA A 85 -28.70 -20.93 -1.73
CA ALA A 85 -28.28 -21.93 -2.71
C ALA A 85 -28.44 -21.45 -4.17
N GLY A 86 -27.56 -21.90 -5.06
CA GLY A 86 -27.72 -21.75 -6.50
C GLY A 86 -26.51 -21.19 -7.25
N TYR A 87 -26.61 -21.19 -8.57
CA TYR A 87 -25.57 -20.71 -9.48
C TYR A 87 -25.67 -19.19 -9.66
N ARG A 88 -24.67 -18.44 -9.21
CA ARG A 88 -24.65 -16.97 -9.31
C ARG A 88 -23.24 -16.41 -9.35
N TRP A 89 -23.12 -15.18 -9.83
CA TRP A 89 -21.86 -14.45 -9.87
C TRP A 89 -21.29 -14.25 -8.46
N ASN A 90 -20.03 -14.62 -8.27
CA ASN A 90 -19.29 -14.39 -7.03
C ASN A 90 -18.27 -13.26 -7.25
N PRO A 91 -18.45 -12.06 -6.64
CA PRO A 91 -17.53 -10.95 -6.79
C PRO A 91 -16.16 -11.18 -6.14
N TYR A 92 -16.04 -12.16 -5.23
CA TYR A 92 -14.77 -12.50 -4.58
C TYR A 92 -13.87 -13.35 -5.46
N GLU A 93 -14.47 -14.30 -6.19
CA GLU A 93 -13.77 -15.21 -7.11
C GLU A 93 -13.70 -14.65 -8.54
N GLY A 94 -14.44 -13.57 -8.82
CA GLY A 94 -14.52 -12.94 -10.14
C GLY A 94 -15.08 -13.85 -11.22
N ARG A 95 -15.92 -14.82 -10.85
CA ARG A 95 -16.51 -15.82 -11.76
C ARG A 95 -17.84 -16.35 -11.21
N PHE A 96 -18.55 -17.16 -11.99
CA PHE A 96 -19.80 -17.75 -11.55
C PHE A 96 -19.54 -18.96 -10.65
N CYS A 97 -20.27 -19.05 -9.54
CA CYS A 97 -20.11 -20.14 -8.57
C CYS A 97 -21.46 -20.73 -8.18
N GLN A 98 -21.44 -22.04 -7.92
CA GLN A 98 -22.49 -22.73 -7.20
C GLN A 98 -22.36 -22.42 -5.70
N HIS A 99 -23.42 -21.91 -5.08
CA HIS A 99 -23.47 -21.59 -3.67
C HIS A 99 -24.32 -22.61 -2.89
N ASP A 100 -23.95 -22.85 -1.63
CA ASP A 100 -24.71 -23.68 -0.70
C ASP A 100 -25.90 -22.94 -0.08
N ALA A 101 -26.79 -23.62 0.64
CA ALA A 101 -27.96 -22.97 1.27
C ALA A 101 -27.61 -21.84 2.26
N LYS A 102 -26.35 -21.76 2.72
CA LYS A 102 -25.84 -20.72 3.62
C LYS A 102 -25.22 -19.54 2.85
N GLY A 103 -25.14 -19.62 1.51
CA GLY A 103 -24.57 -18.60 0.64
C GLY A 103 -23.05 -18.68 0.47
N PHE A 104 -22.40 -19.79 0.83
CA PHE A 104 -20.97 -20.02 0.57
C PHE A 104 -20.76 -20.64 -0.80
N ALA A 105 -19.76 -20.17 -1.54
CA ALA A 105 -19.34 -20.78 -2.80
C ALA A 105 -18.74 -22.17 -2.56
N GLN A 106 -19.26 -23.19 -3.25
CA GLN A 106 -18.75 -24.56 -3.21
C GLN A 106 -17.87 -24.90 -4.40
N SER A 107 -18.28 -24.49 -5.60
CA SER A 107 -17.53 -24.71 -6.85
C SER A 107 -17.74 -23.52 -7.79
N CYS A 108 -16.71 -23.18 -8.56
CA CYS A 108 -16.69 -22.01 -9.43
C CYS A 108 -16.18 -22.38 -10.82
N TYR A 109 -16.81 -21.82 -11.86
CA TYR A 109 -16.54 -22.12 -13.27
C TYR A 109 -16.24 -20.82 -14.03
#